data_AF-A0A496VPN5-F1
#
_entry.id   AF-A0A496VPN5-F1
#
_cell.length_a   1.000
_cell.length_b   1.000
_cell.length_c   1.000
_cell.angle_alpha   90.00
_cell.angle_beta   90.00
_cell.angle_gamma   90.00
#
_symmetry.space_group_name_H-M   'P 1'
#
loop_
_entity.id
_entity.type
_entity.pdbx_description
1 polymer ?
#
loop_
_entity_poly.entity_id
_entity_poly.type
_entity_poly.pdbx_seq_one_letter_code
_entity_poly.pdbx_strand_id
1 'polypeptide(L)'
;MYDNLTYQINGCLFKVYNQLRNFWQEKVYEKALKLELQSQGLQVETQKWFDVFYFDEQVGLYCLDVLVENTVIVELKAVPEVLPLHKAQLISYLKGYNKPVGILANFGGKLLYHQTFPNHLAQKTPLTNTFDFNKVQLAEKEDIKELLFIANRILITLGAGYLPQIYRRAFYYELKMS
;
A
#
# COMPACT_ATOMS: atom_id res chain seq x y z
N MET A 1 8.32 18.73 1.67
CA MET A 1 7.01 19.47 1.63
C MET A 1 5.99 18.91 2.62
N TYR A 2 5.99 17.61 2.93
CA TYR A 2 5.08 17.02 3.94
C TYR A 2 5.76 16.75 5.30
N ASP A 3 6.98 17.26 5.48
CA ASP A 3 7.90 16.82 6.54
C ASP A 3 7.39 17.19 7.94
N ASN A 4 6.67 18.30 8.07
CA ASN A 4 6.05 18.69 9.34
C ASN A 4 4.90 17.74 9.71
N LEU A 5 4.01 17.44 8.75
CA LEU A 5 2.87 16.55 8.99
C LEU A 5 3.32 15.12 9.31
N THR A 6 4.30 14.58 8.57
CA THR A 6 4.82 13.24 8.85
C THR A 6 5.59 13.20 10.18
N TYR A 7 6.30 14.27 10.54
CA TYR A 7 6.94 14.39 11.86
C TYR A 7 5.91 14.36 13.00
N GLN A 8 4.82 15.13 12.87
CA GLN A 8 3.73 15.15 13.85
C GLN A 8 3.06 13.77 13.98
N ILE A 9 2.78 13.09 12.86
CA ILE A 9 2.23 11.73 12.85
C ILE A 9 3.19 10.75 13.53
N ASN A 10 4.49 10.82 13.23
CA ASN A 10 5.51 9.98 13.88
C ASN A 10 5.52 10.18 15.41
N GLY A 11 5.43 11.42 15.88
CA GLY A 11 5.29 11.72 17.31
C GLY A 11 4.08 11.02 17.95
N CYS A 12 2.94 11.01 17.25
CA CYS A 12 1.72 10.31 17.69
C CYS A 12 1.93 8.79 17.75
N LEU A 13 2.59 8.20 16.73
CA LEU A 13 2.92 6.76 16.71
C LEU A 13 3.75 6.37 17.94
N PHE A 14 4.79 7.15 18.27
CA PHE A 14 5.62 6.89 19.46
C PHE A 14 4.86 7.02 20.77
N LYS A 15 3.99 8.03 20.92
CA LYS A 15 3.14 8.17 22.12
C LYS A 15 2.25 6.96 22.31
N VAL A 16 1.56 6.52 21.25
CA VAL A 16 0.71 5.32 21.28
C VAL A 16 1.52 4.08 21.63
N TYR A 17 2.69 3.89 21.01
CA TYR A 17 3.54 2.73 21.28
C TYR A 17 4.02 2.73 22.74
N ASN A 18 4.42 3.88 23.27
CA ASN A 18 4.90 4.00 24.65
C ASN A 18 3.81 3.68 25.67
N GLN A 19 2.55 4.04 25.38
CA GLN A 19 1.42 3.79 26.26
C GLN A 19 0.92 2.34 26.19
N LEU A 20 0.77 1.78 24.99
CA LEU A 20 0.14 0.47 24.80
C LEU A 20 1.13 -0.69 24.73
N ARG A 21 2.39 -0.41 24.34
CA ARG A 21 3.42 -1.40 24.03
C ARG A 21 2.93 -2.40 22.96
N ASN A 22 3.66 -3.49 22.73
CA ASN A 22 3.46 -4.41 21.61
C ASN A 22 2.52 -5.60 21.90
N PHE A 23 1.54 -5.42 22.80
CA PHE A 23 0.69 -6.51 23.29
C PHE A 23 -0.69 -6.59 22.64
N TRP A 24 -1.02 -5.67 21.74
CA TRP A 24 -2.37 -5.50 21.22
C TRP A 24 -2.48 -5.84 19.73
N GLN A 25 -3.71 -6.09 19.29
CA GLN A 25 -4.00 -6.26 17.88
C GLN A 25 -4.04 -4.92 17.16
N GLU A 26 -3.81 -4.94 15.85
CA GLU A 26 -3.76 -3.77 14.96
C GLU A 26 -4.91 -2.77 15.18
N LYS A 27 -6.14 -3.28 15.32
CA LYS A 27 -7.36 -2.47 15.56
C LYS A 27 -7.30 -1.61 16.83
N VAL A 28 -6.55 -2.03 17.85
CA VAL A 28 -6.37 -1.24 19.08
C VAL A 28 -5.45 -0.06 18.81
N TYR A 29 -4.34 -0.29 18.09
CA TYR A 29 -3.42 0.78 17.70
C TYR A 29 -4.08 1.78 16.76
N GLU A 30 -4.91 1.33 15.82
CA GLU A 30 -5.68 2.22 14.93
C GLU A 30 -6.55 3.18 15.74
N LYS A 31 -7.34 2.66 16.69
CA LYS A 31 -8.21 3.48 17.54
C LYS A 31 -7.42 4.46 18.39
N ALA A 32 -6.33 4.01 19.01
CA ALA A 32 -5.48 4.85 19.84
C ALA A 32 -4.79 5.95 19.02
N LEU A 33 -4.28 5.60 17.84
CA LEU A 33 -3.64 6.54 16.93
C LEU A 33 -4.64 7.59 16.43
N LYS A 34 -5.86 7.19 16.08
CA LYS A 34 -6.93 8.13 15.71
C LYS A 34 -7.17 9.16 16.80
N LEU A 35 -7.32 8.74 18.06
CA LEU A 35 -7.54 9.63 19.20
C LEU A 35 -6.35 10.57 19.41
N GLU A 36 -5.12 10.04 19.37
CA GLU A 36 -3.92 10.86 19.55
C GLU A 36 -3.80 11.92 18.43
N LEU A 37 -3.97 11.53 17.16
CA LEU A 37 -3.91 12.46 16.03
C LEU A 37 -5.01 13.53 16.11
N GLN A 38 -6.24 13.16 16.47
CA GLN A 38 -7.34 14.11 16.66
C GLN A 38 -7.07 15.08 17.82
N SER A 39 -6.42 14.62 18.90
CA SER A 39 -6.01 15.50 20.00
C SER A 39 -5.00 16.56 19.58
N GLN A 40 -4.24 16.31 18.50
CA GLN A 40 -3.32 17.26 17.88
C GLN A 40 -4.00 18.19 16.86
N GLY A 41 -5.34 18.13 16.73
CA GLY A 41 -6.13 18.95 15.81
C GLY A 41 -6.14 18.47 14.36
N LEU A 42 -5.66 17.24 14.09
CA LEU A 42 -5.60 16.70 12.73
C LEU A 42 -6.93 16.07 12.31
N GLN A 43 -7.26 16.22 11.03
CA GLN A 43 -8.35 15.49 10.38
C GLN A 43 -7.94 14.04 10.11
N VAL A 44 -8.71 13.09 10.64
CA VAL A 44 -8.40 11.66 10.56
C VAL A 44 -9.61 10.86 10.13
N GLU A 45 -9.45 10.15 9.02
CA GLU A 45 -10.37 9.11 8.58
C GLU A 45 -9.73 7.74 8.85
N THR A 46 -10.53 6.77 9.28
CA THR A 46 -10.07 5.40 9.55
C THR A 46 -10.97 4.42 8.83
N GLN A 47 -10.43 3.28 8.42
CA GLN A 47 -11.18 2.26 7.69
C GLN A 47 -11.86 2.83 6.44
N LYS A 48 -11.09 3.60 5.65
CA LYS A 48 -11.61 4.28 4.45
C LYS A 48 -11.54 3.35 3.25
N TRP A 49 -12.70 3.00 2.72
CA TRP A 49 -12.83 2.20 1.52
C TRP A 49 -12.48 2.99 0.26
N PHE A 50 -11.80 2.34 -0.68
CA PHE A 50 -11.52 2.88 -2.00
C PHE A 50 -11.51 1.78 -3.07
N ASP A 51 -11.92 2.17 -4.27
CA ASP A 51 -11.93 1.30 -5.43
C ASP A 51 -10.53 1.19 -6.03
N VAL A 52 -10.16 -0.03 -6.43
CA VAL A 52 -8.95 -0.33 -7.17
C VAL A 52 -9.33 -0.57 -8.61
N PHE A 53 -8.79 0.26 -9.49
CA PHE A 53 -9.01 0.19 -10.93
C PHE A 53 -7.79 -0.37 -11.65
N TYR A 54 -8.06 -1.21 -12.65
CA TYR A 54 -7.11 -1.57 -13.69
C TYR A 54 -7.59 -0.91 -14.98
N PHE A 55 -6.94 0.19 -15.38
CA PHE A 55 -7.49 1.14 -16.35
C PHE A 55 -8.88 1.63 -15.90
N ASP A 56 -9.91 1.41 -16.71
CA ASP A 56 -11.28 1.84 -16.41
C ASP A 56 -12.12 0.75 -15.71
N GLU A 57 -11.55 -0.45 -15.51
CA GLU A 57 -12.25 -1.59 -14.90
C GLU A 57 -11.99 -1.64 -13.39
N GLN A 58 -13.07 -1.67 -12.60
CA GLN A 58 -12.98 -1.86 -11.16
C GLN A 58 -12.60 -3.32 -10.84
N VAL A 59 -11.37 -3.55 -10.40
CA VAL A 59 -10.85 -4.90 -10.10
C VAL A 59 -10.95 -5.26 -8.61
N GLY A 60 -11.21 -4.29 -7.73
CA GLY A 60 -11.67 -4.59 -6.38
C GLY A 60 -11.80 -3.40 -5.47
N LEU A 61 -11.95 -3.70 -4.17
CA LEU A 61 -12.26 -2.74 -3.12
C LEU A 61 -11.31 -2.98 -1.95
N TYR A 62 -10.64 -1.92 -1.49
CA TYR A 62 -9.67 -1.96 -0.40
C TYR A 62 -9.97 -0.94 0.67
N CYS A 63 -9.44 -1.19 1.86
CA CYS A 63 -9.61 -0.35 3.02
C CYS A 63 -8.24 0.17 3.48
N LEU A 64 -8.13 1.48 3.67
CA LEU A 64 -6.99 2.10 4.34
C LEU A 64 -7.22 2.10 5.85
N ASP A 65 -6.19 1.78 6.63
CA ASP A 65 -6.28 1.84 8.10
C ASP A 65 -6.53 3.27 8.56
N VAL A 66 -5.66 4.21 8.18
CA VAL A 66 -5.74 5.62 8.57
C VAL A 66 -5.36 6.54 7.41
N LEU A 67 -6.14 7.59 7.19
CA LEU A 67 -5.85 8.69 6.29
C LEU A 67 -5.87 10.02 7.08
N VAL A 68 -4.77 10.76 7.02
CA VAL A 68 -4.57 12.00 7.78
C VAL A 68 -4.52 13.18 6.82
N GLU A 69 -5.29 14.24 7.10
CA GLU A 69 -5.37 15.48 6.30
C GLU A 69 -5.63 15.23 4.80
N ASN A 70 -6.34 14.14 4.46
CA ASN A 70 -6.53 13.66 3.09
C ASN A 70 -5.22 13.54 2.26
N THR A 71 -4.07 13.41 2.94
CA THR A 71 -2.73 13.57 2.36
C THR A 71 -1.82 12.40 2.68
N VAL A 72 -1.76 11.96 3.95
CA VAL A 72 -0.86 10.90 4.40
C VAL A 72 -1.66 9.62 4.68
N ILE A 73 -1.32 8.53 4.00
CA ILE A 73 -1.82 7.19 4.35
C ILE A 73 -0.93 6.64 5.47
N VAL A 74 -1.52 6.11 6.54
CA VAL A 74 -0.77 5.35 7.55
C VAL A 74 -1.29 3.92 7.55
N GLU A 75 -0.43 2.99 7.14
CA GLU A 75 -0.69 1.55 7.17
C GLU A 75 -0.11 0.98 8.47
N LEU A 76 -0.96 0.32 9.26
CA LEU A 76 -0.60 -0.21 10.55
C LEU A 76 -0.34 -1.71 10.46
N LYS A 77 0.59 -2.18 11.27
CA LYS A 77 0.84 -3.61 11.50
C LYS A 77 1.06 -3.88 12.98
N ALA A 78 0.69 -5.08 13.41
CA ALA A 78 0.97 -5.61 14.75
C ALA A 78 1.61 -7.00 14.64
N VAL A 79 2.78 -7.05 13.99
CA VAL A 79 3.49 -8.30 13.66
C VAL A 79 4.91 -8.31 14.24
N PRO A 80 5.53 -9.47 14.46
CA PRO A 80 6.91 -9.53 14.96
C PRO A 80 7.92 -8.84 14.04
N GLU A 81 7.72 -8.92 12.72
CA GLU A 81 8.62 -8.36 11.71
C GLU A 81 7.85 -7.83 10.49
N VAL A 82 8.36 -6.75 9.91
CA VAL A 82 7.82 -6.18 8.67
C VAL A 82 8.37 -6.92 7.46
N LEU A 83 7.47 -7.57 6.73
CA LEU A 83 7.80 -8.26 5.48
C LEU A 83 7.78 -7.33 4.27
N PRO A 84 8.49 -7.68 3.17
CA PRO A 84 8.44 -6.93 1.91
C PRO A 84 7.01 -6.71 1.38
N LEU A 85 6.11 -7.70 1.59
CA LEU A 85 4.70 -7.60 1.19
C LEU A 85 3.98 -6.43 1.85
N HIS A 86 4.26 -6.12 3.12
CA HIS A 86 3.63 -4.98 3.82
C HIS A 86 4.03 -3.65 3.18
N LYS A 87 5.29 -3.53 2.73
CA LYS A 87 5.75 -2.35 1.98
C LYS A 87 5.08 -2.27 0.61
N ALA A 88 5.00 -3.40 -0.10
CA ALA A 88 4.34 -3.48 -1.40
C ALA A 88 2.86 -3.09 -1.32
N GLN A 89 2.17 -3.49 -0.25
CA GLN A 89 0.78 -3.10 0.05
C GLN A 89 0.63 -1.58 0.14
N LEU A 90 1.40 -0.93 1.01
CA LEU A 90 1.37 0.53 1.16
C LEU A 90 1.69 1.25 -0.16
N ILE A 91 2.69 0.79 -0.90
CA ILE A 91 3.05 1.39 -2.21
C ILE A 91 1.89 1.26 -3.20
N SER A 92 1.20 0.12 -3.21
CA SER A 92 0.04 -0.11 -4.09
C SER A 92 -1.12 0.80 -3.67
N TYR A 93 -1.35 1.00 -2.37
CA TYR A 93 -2.35 1.93 -1.87
C TYR A 93 -2.05 3.38 -2.25
N LEU A 94 -0.79 3.82 -2.12
CA LEU A 94 -0.38 5.15 -2.55
C LEU A 94 -0.67 5.38 -4.03
N LYS A 95 -0.41 4.36 -4.86
CA LYS A 95 -0.69 4.41 -6.30
C LYS A 95 -2.19 4.42 -6.60
N GLY A 96 -2.93 3.43 -6.10
CA GLY A 96 -4.35 3.26 -6.40
C GLY A 96 -5.23 4.37 -5.83
N TYR A 97 -4.90 4.88 -4.63
CA TYR A 97 -5.64 5.96 -3.97
C TYR A 97 -5.07 7.36 -4.29
N ASN A 98 -4.01 7.43 -5.09
CA ASN A 98 -3.32 8.64 -5.54
C ASN A 98 -2.97 9.61 -4.40
N LYS A 99 -2.20 9.14 -3.42
CA LYS A 99 -1.70 9.97 -2.31
C LYS A 99 -0.20 10.18 -2.37
N PRO A 100 0.30 11.37 -1.99
CA PRO A 100 1.70 11.74 -2.20
C PRO A 100 2.67 11.06 -1.23
N VAL A 101 2.20 10.58 -0.08
CA VAL A 101 3.08 10.00 0.95
C VAL A 101 2.33 9.01 1.82
N GLY A 102 3.04 7.96 2.22
CA GLY A 102 2.54 6.93 3.14
C GLY A 102 3.52 6.66 4.27
N ILE A 103 3.02 6.17 5.40
CA ILE A 103 3.83 5.70 6.53
C ILE A 103 3.42 4.26 6.81
N LEU A 104 4.38 3.35 6.85
CA LEU A 104 4.18 2.00 7.36
C LEU A 104 4.66 1.99 8.81
N ALA A 105 3.78 1.65 9.75
CA ALA A 105 4.10 1.56 11.17
C ALA A 105 3.79 0.17 11.71
N ASN A 106 4.75 -0.46 12.40
CA ASN A 106 4.55 -1.76 13.02
C ASN A 106 4.76 -1.68 14.55
N PHE A 107 3.71 -2.02 15.27
CA PHE A 107 3.63 -2.02 16.73
C PHE A 107 3.95 -3.38 17.36
N GLY A 108 4.02 -4.47 16.57
CA GLY A 108 4.22 -5.83 17.12
C GLY A 108 5.67 -6.21 17.41
N GLY A 109 6.63 -5.43 16.90
CA GLY A 109 8.06 -5.65 17.14
C GLY A 109 8.48 -5.32 18.58
N LYS A 110 9.75 -5.64 18.92
CA LYS A 110 10.34 -5.24 20.22
C LYS A 110 10.42 -3.70 20.39
N LEU A 111 10.54 -3.00 19.26
CA LEU A 111 10.50 -1.55 19.14
C LEU A 111 9.46 -1.17 18.09
N LEU A 112 8.94 0.05 18.19
CA LEU A 112 8.14 0.63 17.12
C LEU A 112 9.01 0.72 15.86
N TYR A 113 8.56 0.08 14.79
CA TYR A 113 9.08 0.34 13.46
C TYR A 113 8.19 1.35 12.76
N HIS A 114 8.78 2.34 12.11
CA HIS A 114 8.06 3.21 11.18
C HIS A 114 8.97 3.61 10.01
N GLN A 115 8.40 3.70 8.81
CA GLN A 115 9.11 4.17 7.63
C GLN A 115 8.17 4.99 6.75
N THR A 116 8.64 6.16 6.30
CA THR A 116 7.91 7.03 5.36
C THR A 116 8.27 6.67 3.92
N PHE A 117 7.25 6.60 3.06
CA PHE A 117 7.34 6.27 1.65
C PHE A 117 6.75 7.41 0.81
N PRO A 118 7.57 8.19 0.10
CA PRO A 118 7.07 9.15 -0.88
C PRO A 118 6.49 8.42 -2.10
N ASN A 119 5.35 8.89 -2.59
CA ASN A 119 4.78 8.38 -3.82
C ASN A 119 5.39 9.09 -5.04
N HIS A 120 6.58 8.63 -5.43
CA HIS A 120 7.19 9.04 -6.70
C HIS A 120 6.51 8.42 -7.93
N LEU A 121 5.48 7.60 -7.74
CA LEU A 121 4.78 6.84 -8.78
C LEU A 121 3.45 7.49 -9.20
N ALA A 122 2.89 8.42 -8.40
CA ALA A 122 1.65 9.14 -8.70
C ALA A 122 1.66 9.85 -10.06
N GLN A 123 2.85 10.17 -10.59
CA GLN A 123 3.03 10.92 -11.84
C GLN A 123 3.76 10.11 -12.92
N LYS A 124 4.09 8.85 -12.68
CA LYS A 124 4.75 8.01 -13.69
C LYS A 124 3.71 7.19 -14.43
N THR A 125 3.56 7.47 -15.73
CA THR A 125 2.99 6.53 -16.70
C THR A 125 3.62 5.15 -16.45
N PRO A 126 2.84 4.05 -16.43
CA PRO A 126 3.42 2.71 -16.28
C PRO A 126 4.59 2.60 -17.26
N LEU A 127 5.80 2.33 -16.74
CA LEU A 127 6.99 2.13 -17.55
C LEU A 127 6.72 0.90 -18.41
N THR A 128 6.26 1.10 -19.64
CA THR A 128 5.84 0.04 -20.56
C THR A 128 6.99 -0.87 -20.98
N ASN A 129 8.24 -0.52 -20.69
CA ASN A 129 9.44 -1.13 -21.28
C ASN A 129 10.45 -1.75 -20.29
N THR A 130 10.09 -2.07 -19.06
CA THR A 130 11.05 -2.72 -18.12
C THR A 130 11.07 -4.24 -18.18
N PHE A 131 10.12 -4.89 -18.88
CA PHE A 131 10.06 -6.35 -18.93
C PHE A 131 10.94 -6.93 -20.04
N ASP A 132 12.04 -7.52 -19.61
CA ASP A 132 12.98 -8.21 -20.48
C ASP A 132 12.62 -9.71 -20.56
N PHE A 133 11.78 -10.05 -21.54
CA PHE A 133 11.35 -11.43 -21.80
C PHE A 133 12.54 -12.40 -22.01
N ASN A 134 13.68 -11.90 -22.49
CA ASN A 134 14.86 -12.74 -22.72
C ASN A 134 15.46 -13.22 -21.40
N LYS A 135 15.33 -12.45 -20.32
CA LYS A 135 15.80 -12.83 -18.97
C LYS A 135 14.89 -13.83 -18.25
N VAL A 136 13.69 -14.10 -18.77
CA VAL A 136 12.78 -15.09 -18.17
C VAL A 136 13.37 -16.50 -18.33
N GLN A 137 13.59 -17.18 -17.21
CA GLN A 137 14.11 -18.54 -17.12
C GLN A 137 12.95 -19.53 -16.88
N LEU A 138 12.15 -19.77 -17.91
CA LEU A 138 11.07 -20.76 -17.91
C LEU A 138 11.17 -21.62 -19.18
N ALA A 139 11.00 -22.93 -19.03
CA ALA A 139 10.82 -23.82 -20.18
C ALA A 139 9.53 -23.42 -20.92
N GLU A 140 9.52 -23.56 -22.25
CA GLU A 140 8.33 -23.28 -23.10
C GLU A 140 7.80 -21.83 -22.95
N LYS A 141 8.63 -20.87 -22.53
CA LYS A 141 8.20 -19.48 -22.33
C LYS A 141 7.63 -18.78 -23.56
N GLU A 142 7.99 -19.26 -24.76
CA GLU A 142 7.43 -18.74 -26.02
C GLU A 142 5.93 -19.04 -26.14
N ASP A 143 5.48 -20.21 -25.66
CA ASP A 143 4.08 -20.64 -25.73
C ASP A 143 3.18 -19.80 -24.80
N ILE A 144 3.76 -19.23 -23.73
CA ILE A 144 3.06 -18.39 -22.75
C ILE A 144 3.46 -16.92 -22.83
N LYS A 145 4.10 -16.49 -23.93
CA LYS A 145 4.68 -15.14 -24.06
C LYS A 145 3.66 -14.04 -23.81
N GLU A 146 2.49 -14.13 -24.42
CA GLU A 146 1.41 -13.17 -24.25
C GLU A 146 0.96 -13.05 -22.79
N LEU A 147 0.77 -14.19 -22.11
CA LEU A 147 0.38 -14.24 -20.70
C LEU A 147 1.43 -13.57 -19.81
N LEU A 148 2.72 -13.71 -20.13
CA LEU A 148 3.80 -13.04 -19.40
C LEU A 148 3.77 -11.52 -19.58
N PHE A 149 3.48 -11.03 -20.80
CA PHE A 149 3.29 -9.60 -21.04
C PHE A 149 2.05 -9.04 -20.32
N ILE A 150 0.94 -9.77 -20.32
CA ILE A 150 -0.27 -9.42 -19.55
C ILE A 150 0.04 -9.34 -18.06
N ALA A 151 0.65 -10.39 -17.49
CA ALA A 151 1.02 -10.42 -16.08
C ALA A 151 1.94 -9.25 -15.69
N ASN A 152 2.92 -8.94 -16.54
CA ASN A 152 3.81 -7.81 -16.32
C ASN A 152 3.06 -6.46 -16.37
N ARG A 153 2.16 -6.26 -17.34
CA ARG A 153 1.37 -5.01 -17.43
C ARG A 153 0.50 -4.81 -16.19
N ILE A 154 -0.14 -5.89 -15.72
CA ILE A 154 -0.92 -5.89 -14.48
C ILE A 154 -0.05 -5.50 -13.29
N LEU A 155 1.12 -6.14 -13.15
CA LEU A 155 2.03 -5.86 -12.04
C LEU A 155 2.55 -4.42 -12.05
N ILE A 156 2.93 -3.89 -13.21
CA ILE A 156 3.40 -2.50 -13.34
C ILE A 156 2.26 -1.53 -13.03
N THR A 157 1.02 -1.86 -13.41
CA THR A 157 -0.15 -1.00 -13.23
C THR A 157 -0.63 -0.99 -11.79
N LEU A 158 -0.84 -2.16 -11.18
CA LEU A 158 -1.42 -2.28 -9.84
C LEU A 158 -0.37 -2.31 -8.71
N GLY A 159 0.88 -2.66 -9.01
CA GLY A 159 1.88 -3.01 -8.01
C GLY A 159 1.71 -4.45 -7.51
N ALA A 160 2.52 -4.84 -6.52
CA ALA A 160 2.57 -6.20 -5.97
C ALA A 160 1.84 -6.35 -4.62
N GLY A 161 1.16 -5.30 -4.16
CA GLY A 161 0.64 -5.20 -2.80
C GLY A 161 -0.80 -5.63 -2.58
N TYR A 162 -1.54 -5.95 -3.63
CA TYR A 162 -2.91 -6.43 -3.53
C TYR A 162 -2.99 -7.95 -3.36
N LEU A 163 -4.19 -8.42 -3.01
CA LEU A 163 -4.50 -9.83 -2.84
C LEU A 163 -4.70 -10.50 -4.20
N PRO A 164 -4.48 -11.84 -4.31
CA PRO A 164 -4.53 -12.57 -5.57
C PRO A 164 -5.80 -12.36 -6.42
N GLN A 165 -6.96 -12.18 -5.78
CA GLN A 165 -8.23 -11.98 -6.49
C GLN A 165 -8.27 -10.73 -7.37
N ILE A 166 -7.47 -9.71 -7.04
CA ILE A 166 -7.40 -8.46 -7.80
C ILE A 166 -6.66 -8.70 -9.10
N TYR A 167 -5.50 -9.35 -9.03
CA TYR A 167 -4.74 -9.72 -10.22
C TYR A 167 -5.53 -10.68 -11.10
N ARG A 168 -6.26 -11.64 -10.51
CA ARG A 168 -7.14 -12.55 -11.27
C ARG A 168 -8.20 -11.79 -12.08
N ARG A 169 -8.83 -10.77 -11.49
CA ARG A 169 -9.84 -9.95 -12.18
C ARG A 169 -9.22 -9.10 -13.28
N ALA A 170 -8.06 -8.48 -13.01
CA ALA A 170 -7.32 -7.72 -14.03
C ALA A 170 -6.88 -8.61 -15.20
N PHE A 171 -6.44 -9.85 -14.91
CA PHE A 171 -6.04 -10.82 -15.92
C PHE A 171 -7.22 -11.25 -16.80
N TYR A 172 -8.37 -11.51 -16.17
CA TYR A 172 -9.60 -11.84 -16.88
C TYR A 172 -10.08 -10.70 -17.79
N TYR A 173 -9.91 -9.45 -17.36
CA TYR A 173 -10.20 -8.27 -18.17
C TYR A 173 -9.29 -8.21 -19.42
N GLU A 174 -7.97 -8.37 -19.26
CA GLU A 174 -7.02 -8.38 -20.38
C GLU A 174 -7.33 -9.47 -21.40
N LEU A 175 -7.57 -10.71 -20.94
CA LEU A 175 -7.92 -11.84 -21.83
C LEU A 175 -9.24 -11.66 -22.59
N LYS A 176 -10.14 -10.79 -22.12
CA LYS A 176 -11.38 -10.47 -22.84
C LYS A 176 -11.21 -9.43 -23.92
N MET A 177 -10.15 -8.63 -23.82
CA MET A 177 -9.86 -7.52 -24.74
C MET A 177 -8.86 -7.90 -25.83
N SER A 178 -8.11 -9.00 -25.64
CA SER A 178 -7.22 -9.66 -26.61
C SER A 178 -7.99 -10.55 -27.59
#